data_AF-S3W8V5-F1
#
_entry.id   AF-S3W8V5-F1
#
_cell.length_a   1.000
_cell.length_b   1.000
_cell.length_c   1.000
_cell.angle_alpha   90.00
_cell.angle_beta   90.00
_cell.angle_gamma   90.00
#
_symmetry.space_group_name_H-M   'P 1'
#
loop_
_entity.id
_entity.type
_entity.pdbx_description
1 polymer ?
#
loop_
_entity_poly.entity_id
_entity_poly.type
_entity_poly.pdbx_seq_one_letter_code
_entity_poly.pdbx_strand_id
1 'polypeptide(L)'
;MAKFKNTDPNQLRMYVLEFKELFGEEHPIHGFKKVIDRLDFEDFEKNYQNDETGRPAISPKKVISALFYSILIGNISMRELCRLSKLRAELIYLLDGEELDHSFISKFRKTHRTEIEDLFSQTVFLGYESGYIDFETVSIDGTKIKANANPDDIGDLEKFELRLEQIEKVSKVKFQEWEKSADMDRSQIRDKRKN
;
A
#
# COMPACT_ATOMS: atom_id res chain seq x y z
N MET A 1 -5.73 34.96 -34.74
CA MET A 1 -5.70 34.88 -33.27
C MET A 1 -6.25 33.53 -32.84
N ALA A 2 -5.59 32.85 -31.90
CA ALA A 2 -6.12 31.61 -31.32
C ALA A 2 -7.39 31.92 -30.51
N LYS A 3 -8.39 31.04 -30.58
CA LYS A 3 -9.61 31.09 -29.75
C LYS A 3 -9.57 29.96 -28.72
N PHE A 4 -10.20 30.19 -27.57
CA PHE A 4 -10.36 29.14 -26.56
C PHE A 4 -11.19 27.97 -27.10
N LYS A 5 -10.90 26.77 -26.60
CA LYS A 5 -11.77 25.60 -26.80
C LYS A 5 -13.05 25.82 -25.97
N ASN A 6 -14.21 25.55 -26.57
CA ASN A 6 -15.48 25.56 -25.84
C ASN A 6 -15.59 24.26 -25.04
N THR A 7 -15.48 24.32 -23.72
CA THR A 7 -15.52 23.16 -22.83
C THR A 7 -16.58 23.34 -21.76
N ASP A 8 -17.54 22.40 -21.68
CA ASP A 8 -18.51 22.32 -20.59
C ASP A 8 -18.10 21.20 -19.61
N PRO A 9 -17.87 21.52 -18.31
CA PRO A 9 -17.55 20.52 -17.29
C PRO A 9 -18.73 19.60 -16.93
N ASN A 10 -19.97 20.00 -17.19
CA ASN A 10 -21.17 19.19 -16.91
C ASN A 10 -21.53 18.23 -18.04
N GLN A 11 -20.89 18.39 -19.21
CA GLN A 11 -21.09 17.47 -20.32
C GLN A 11 -20.55 16.09 -19.95
N LEU A 12 -21.41 15.08 -20.00
CA LEU A 12 -21.00 13.68 -19.84
C LEU A 12 -19.93 13.32 -20.88
N ARG A 13 -18.84 12.71 -20.41
CA ARG A 13 -17.76 12.19 -21.25
C ARG A 13 -17.45 10.77 -20.81
N MET A 14 -17.23 9.91 -21.80
CA MET A 14 -16.64 8.60 -21.58
C MET A 14 -15.16 8.70 -21.90
N TYR A 15 -14.32 8.18 -21.01
CA TYR A 15 -12.88 8.05 -21.24
C TYR A 15 -12.56 6.57 -21.32
N VAL A 16 -11.95 6.15 -22.42
CA VAL A 16 -11.25 4.86 -22.47
C VAL A 16 -9.91 5.09 -21.80
N LEU A 17 -9.62 4.33 -20.75
CA LEU A 17 -8.37 4.44 -20.01
C LEU A 17 -7.50 3.23 -20.32
N GLU A 18 -6.35 3.46 -20.94
CA GLU A 18 -5.26 2.50 -20.94
C GLU A 18 -4.30 2.87 -19.81
N PHE A 19 -4.26 2.07 -18.75
CA PHE A 19 -3.42 2.37 -17.57
C PHE A 19 -1.93 2.43 -17.90
N LYS A 20 -1.48 1.69 -18.92
CA LYS A 20 -0.10 1.74 -19.41
C LYS A 20 0.24 3.14 -19.96
N GLU A 21 -0.65 3.71 -20.77
CA GLU A 21 -0.50 5.07 -21.29
C GLU A 21 -0.66 6.12 -20.19
N LEU A 22 -1.62 5.93 -19.29
CA LEU A 22 -1.93 6.88 -18.22
C LEU A 22 -0.77 7.09 -17.25
N PHE A 23 -0.07 6.03 -16.88
CA PHE A 23 1.01 6.11 -15.91
C PHE A 23 2.37 6.42 -16.58
N GLY A 24 2.60 5.99 -17.81
CA GLY A 24 3.93 6.05 -18.43
C GLY A 24 4.92 5.08 -17.76
N GLU A 25 6.13 4.95 -18.32
CA GLU A 25 7.09 3.90 -17.91
C GLU A 25 7.72 4.13 -16.52
N GLU A 26 7.96 5.39 -16.17
CA GLU A 26 8.66 5.78 -14.93
C GLU A 26 7.73 5.92 -13.71
N HIS A 27 6.45 5.54 -13.84
CA HIS A 27 5.51 5.71 -12.75
C HIS A 27 5.82 4.75 -11.58
N PRO A 28 5.85 5.23 -10.32
CA PRO A 28 6.21 4.41 -9.16
C PRO A 28 5.29 3.20 -8.92
N ILE A 29 4.07 3.23 -9.48
CA ILE A 29 3.11 2.12 -9.40
C ILE A 29 3.65 0.82 -9.99
N HIS A 30 4.54 0.89 -10.99
CA HIS A 30 5.12 -0.30 -11.61
C HIS A 30 6.10 -0.98 -10.65
N GLY A 31 6.93 -0.19 -9.97
CA GLY A 31 7.81 -0.68 -8.91
C GLY A 31 7.02 -1.29 -7.75
N PHE A 32 5.99 -0.57 -7.29
CA PHE A 32 5.09 -1.05 -6.25
C PHE A 32 4.43 -2.39 -6.63
N LYS A 33 3.88 -2.51 -7.86
CA LYS A 33 3.25 -3.75 -8.32
C LYS A 33 4.25 -4.91 -8.38
N LYS A 34 5.48 -4.66 -8.83
CA LYS A 34 6.55 -5.68 -8.82
C LYS A 34 6.86 -6.18 -7.41
N VAL A 35 6.84 -5.31 -6.41
CA VAL A 35 7.02 -5.71 -5.00
C VAL A 35 5.84 -6.54 -4.53
N ILE A 36 4.60 -6.07 -4.72
CA ILE A 36 3.40 -6.82 -4.33
C ILE A 36 3.30 -8.18 -5.04
N ASP A 37 3.73 -8.27 -6.30
CA ASP A 37 3.72 -9.52 -7.06
C ASP A 37 4.69 -10.58 -6.52
N ARG A 38 5.66 -10.19 -5.68
CA ARG A 38 6.61 -11.11 -5.02
C ARG A 38 6.19 -11.53 -3.62
N LEU A 39 5.14 -10.93 -3.07
CA LEU A 39 4.63 -11.28 -1.75
C LEU A 39 3.81 -12.56 -1.80
N ASP A 40 3.87 -13.35 -0.72
CA ASP A 40 3.08 -14.55 -0.55
C ASP A 40 1.71 -14.24 0.06
N PHE A 41 0.64 -14.69 -0.60
CA PHE A 41 -0.74 -14.50 -0.16
C PHE A 41 -1.43 -15.81 0.22
N GLU A 42 -0.73 -16.94 0.26
CA GLU A 42 -1.32 -18.25 0.54
C GLU A 42 -2.13 -18.26 1.84
N ASP A 43 -1.63 -17.63 2.90
CA ASP A 43 -2.33 -17.55 4.19
C ASP A 43 -3.63 -16.75 4.13
N PHE A 44 -3.70 -15.71 3.28
CA PHE A 44 -4.95 -15.01 3.04
C PHE A 44 -5.94 -15.90 2.32
N GLU A 45 -5.49 -16.65 1.31
CA GLU A 45 -6.34 -17.50 0.47
C GLU A 45 -6.98 -18.65 1.24
N LYS A 46 -6.29 -19.20 2.26
CA LYS A 46 -6.83 -20.25 3.15
C LYS A 46 -8.14 -19.87 3.84
N ASN A 47 -8.41 -18.57 4.00
CA ASN A 47 -9.64 -18.06 4.62
C ASN A 47 -10.82 -17.96 3.63
N TYR A 48 -10.62 -18.28 2.36
CA TYR A 48 -11.65 -18.20 1.33
C TYR A 48 -12.00 -19.59 0.79
N GLN A 49 -13.30 -19.83 0.65
CA GLN A 49 -13.83 -20.95 -0.13
C GLN A 49 -14.32 -20.37 -1.45
N ASN A 50 -13.58 -20.63 -2.52
CA ASN A 50 -13.89 -20.15 -3.87
C ASN A 50 -14.79 -21.16 -4.60
N ASP A 51 -15.86 -21.60 -3.94
CA ASP A 51 -16.88 -22.46 -4.52
C ASP A 51 -17.87 -21.65 -5.38
N GLU A 52 -18.73 -22.33 -6.16
CA GLU A 52 -19.66 -21.66 -7.06
C GLU A 52 -20.85 -20.97 -6.35
N THR A 53 -20.87 -20.97 -5.01
CA THR A 53 -21.97 -20.44 -4.22
C THR A 53 -21.59 -19.14 -3.50
N GLY A 54 -22.56 -18.23 -3.34
CA GLY A 54 -22.34 -16.95 -2.67
C GLY A 54 -21.84 -15.82 -3.59
N ARG A 55 -21.53 -14.68 -2.98
CA ARG A 55 -21.04 -13.49 -3.71
C ARG A 55 -19.51 -13.58 -3.83
N PRO A 56 -18.94 -13.38 -5.03
CA PRO A 56 -17.49 -13.32 -5.20
C PRO A 56 -16.84 -12.28 -4.28
N ALA A 57 -15.74 -12.66 -3.64
CA ALA A 57 -14.94 -11.76 -2.82
C ALA A 57 -13.91 -11.00 -3.67
N ILE A 58 -13.54 -9.80 -3.22
CA ILE A 58 -12.37 -9.10 -3.77
C ILE A 58 -11.12 -9.86 -3.33
N SER A 59 -10.23 -10.18 -4.26
CA SER A 59 -8.97 -10.88 -3.98
C SER A 59 -8.16 -10.17 -2.87
N PRO A 60 -7.65 -10.89 -1.86
CA PRO A 60 -6.83 -10.31 -0.80
C PRO A 60 -5.66 -9.49 -1.32
N LYS A 61 -4.99 -9.97 -2.37
CA LYS A 61 -3.88 -9.25 -3.03
C LYS A 61 -4.27 -7.85 -3.49
N LYS A 62 -5.48 -7.66 -4.05
CA LYS A 62 -5.98 -6.34 -4.47
C LYS A 62 -6.24 -5.42 -3.28
N VAL A 63 -6.86 -5.97 -2.22
CA VAL A 63 -7.16 -5.20 -1.01
C VAL A 63 -5.86 -4.74 -0.34
N ILE A 64 -4.87 -5.63 -0.21
CA ILE A 64 -3.54 -5.31 0.34
C ILE A 64 -2.80 -4.32 -0.56
N SER A 65 -2.84 -4.49 -1.88
CA SER A 65 -2.26 -3.53 -2.82
C SER A 65 -2.80 -2.13 -2.58
N ALA A 66 -4.12 -1.97 -2.51
CA ALA A 66 -4.76 -0.68 -2.28
C ALA A 66 -4.41 -0.11 -0.90
N LEU A 67 -4.38 -0.96 0.13
CA LEU A 67 -4.04 -0.58 1.50
C LEU A 67 -2.61 -0.06 1.61
N PHE A 68 -1.63 -0.81 1.12
CA PHE A 68 -0.22 -0.44 1.19
C PHE A 68 0.09 0.73 0.28
N TYR A 69 -0.49 0.78 -0.93
CA TYR A 69 -0.32 1.94 -1.81
C TYR A 69 -0.91 3.21 -1.20
N SER A 70 -2.06 3.12 -0.52
CA SER A 70 -2.64 4.23 0.22
C SER A 70 -1.70 4.77 1.30
N ILE A 71 -1.05 3.87 2.06
CA ILE A 71 -0.05 4.25 3.06
C ILE A 71 1.15 4.92 2.39
N LEU A 72 1.63 4.36 1.28
CA LEU A 72 2.77 4.89 0.51
C LEU A 72 2.53 6.33 0.05
N ILE A 73 1.30 6.66 -0.40
CA ILE A 73 0.93 8.04 -0.78
C ILE A 73 0.52 8.90 0.43
N GLY A 74 0.77 8.44 1.66
CA GLY A 74 0.56 9.15 2.91
C GLY A 74 -0.87 9.12 3.46
N ASN A 75 -1.78 8.37 2.84
CA ASN A 75 -3.15 8.19 3.32
C ASN A 75 -3.29 6.98 4.25
N ILE A 76 -3.55 7.27 5.53
CA ILE A 76 -3.75 6.26 6.57
C ILE A 76 -5.22 6.07 6.97
N SER A 77 -6.15 6.88 6.46
CA SER A 77 -7.58 6.78 6.79
C SER A 77 -8.30 5.81 5.86
N MET A 78 -9.03 4.85 6.43
CA MET A 78 -9.77 3.86 5.63
C MET A 78 -10.96 4.46 4.88
N ARG A 79 -11.65 5.42 5.49
CA ARG A 79 -12.72 6.16 4.83
C ARG A 79 -12.20 6.89 3.60
N GLU A 80 -11.03 7.49 3.73
CA GLU A 80 -10.38 8.15 2.61
C GLU A 80 -9.89 7.14 1.56
N LEU A 81 -9.43 5.95 1.96
CA LEU A 81 -9.11 4.87 1.02
C LEU A 81 -10.35 4.46 0.21
N CYS A 82 -11.50 4.23 0.85
CA CYS A 82 -12.77 3.96 0.15
C CYS A 82 -13.17 5.08 -0.82
N ARG A 83 -12.90 6.34 -0.47
CA ARG A 83 -13.17 7.48 -1.36
C ARG A 83 -12.20 7.48 -2.54
N LEU A 84 -10.92 7.26 -2.28
CA LEU A 84 -9.87 7.28 -3.30
C LEU A 84 -9.94 6.08 -4.24
N SER A 85 -10.47 4.93 -3.80
CA SER A 85 -10.69 3.76 -4.69
C SER A 85 -11.59 4.08 -5.88
N LYS A 86 -12.44 5.11 -5.79
CA LYS A 86 -13.34 5.54 -6.87
C LYS A 86 -12.79 6.66 -7.74
N LEU A 87 -11.74 7.35 -7.28
CA LEU A 87 -11.33 8.64 -7.83
C LEU A 87 -9.88 8.68 -8.29
N ARG A 88 -9.01 7.90 -7.64
CA ARG A 88 -7.58 7.90 -7.90
C ARG A 88 -7.24 6.78 -8.87
N ALA A 89 -6.69 7.14 -10.03
CA ALA A 89 -6.39 6.21 -11.11
C ALA A 89 -5.56 5.01 -10.66
N GLU A 90 -4.56 5.21 -9.79
CA GLU A 90 -3.71 4.13 -9.29
C GLU A 90 -4.49 3.12 -8.44
N LEU A 91 -5.44 3.58 -7.62
CA LEU A 91 -6.24 2.67 -6.80
C LEU A 91 -7.30 1.97 -7.65
N ILE A 92 -7.89 2.65 -8.63
CA ILE A 92 -8.77 2.03 -9.61
C ILE A 92 -8.01 0.92 -10.35
N TYR A 93 -6.77 1.19 -10.77
CA TYR A 93 -5.91 0.20 -11.40
C TYR A 93 -5.61 -1.00 -10.49
N LEU A 94 -5.17 -0.76 -9.25
CA LEU A 94 -4.81 -1.83 -8.31
C LEU A 94 -6.02 -2.69 -7.88
N LEU A 95 -7.23 -2.13 -7.94
CA LEU A 95 -8.48 -2.80 -7.60
C LEU A 95 -9.21 -3.38 -8.83
N ASP A 96 -8.68 -3.20 -10.04
CA ASP A 96 -9.37 -3.51 -11.31
C ASP A 96 -10.78 -2.88 -11.38
N GLY A 97 -10.93 -1.66 -10.87
CA GLY A 97 -12.20 -0.95 -10.84
C GLY A 97 -13.17 -1.35 -9.73
N GLU A 98 -12.81 -2.34 -8.90
CA GLU A 98 -13.61 -2.69 -7.72
C GLU A 98 -13.62 -1.55 -6.70
N GLU A 99 -14.79 -1.27 -6.11
CA GLU A 99 -14.92 -0.27 -5.07
C GLU A 99 -14.82 -0.89 -3.68
N LEU A 100 -14.05 -0.25 -2.80
CA LEU A 100 -13.97 -0.69 -1.41
C LEU A 100 -15.05 -0.03 -0.54
N ASP A 101 -15.71 -0.84 0.28
CA ASP A 101 -16.59 -0.37 1.34
C ASP A 101 -15.86 -0.33 2.70
N HIS A 102 -16.21 0.63 3.54
CA HIS A 102 -15.58 0.80 4.85
C HIS A 102 -15.83 -0.40 5.78
N SER A 103 -17.04 -0.96 5.76
CA SER A 103 -17.41 -2.12 6.58
C SER A 103 -16.64 -3.36 6.11
N PHE A 104 -16.49 -3.50 4.79
CA PHE A 104 -15.66 -4.55 4.20
C PHE A 104 -14.20 -4.44 4.65
N ILE A 105 -13.55 -3.28 4.50
CA ILE A 105 -12.15 -3.08 4.91
C ILE A 105 -11.98 -3.33 6.41
N SER A 106 -12.90 -2.82 7.24
CA SER A 106 -12.84 -3.03 8.69
C SER A 106 -12.87 -4.51 9.05
N LYS A 107 -13.76 -5.30 8.42
CA LYS A 107 -13.83 -6.74 8.61
C LYS A 107 -12.56 -7.44 8.08
N PHE A 108 -12.12 -7.09 6.88
CA PHE A 108 -10.93 -7.66 6.25
C PHE A 108 -9.69 -7.52 7.15
N ARG A 109 -9.44 -6.32 7.69
CA ARG A 109 -8.29 -6.09 8.58
C ARG A 109 -8.38 -6.85 9.90
N LYS A 110 -9.59 -7.03 10.45
CA LYS A 110 -9.80 -7.80 11.68
C LYS A 110 -9.58 -9.28 11.46
N THR A 111 -10.04 -9.80 10.32
CA THR A 111 -9.88 -11.22 9.96
C THR A 111 -8.42 -11.55 9.67
N HIS A 112 -7.73 -10.72 8.88
CA HIS A 112 -6.39 -10.99 8.38
C HIS A 112 -5.29 -10.22 9.12
N ARG A 113 -5.49 -9.92 10.41
CA ARG A 113 -4.60 -9.02 11.16
C ARG A 113 -3.16 -9.49 11.14
N THR A 114 -2.94 -10.78 11.39
CA THR A 114 -1.61 -11.39 11.52
C THR A 114 -0.91 -11.41 10.16
N GLU A 115 -1.64 -11.79 9.12
CA GLU A 115 -1.15 -11.91 7.75
C GLU A 115 -0.81 -10.53 7.16
N ILE A 116 -1.59 -9.49 7.51
CA ILE A 116 -1.28 -8.10 7.12
C ILE A 116 0.00 -7.62 7.81
N GLU A 117 0.19 -7.88 9.10
CA GLU A 117 1.38 -7.48 9.85
C GLU A 117 2.65 -8.11 9.27
N ASP A 118 2.58 -9.39 8.91
CA ASP A 118 3.67 -10.12 8.29
C ASP A 118 4.02 -9.56 6.90
N LEU A 119 3.01 -9.43 6.02
CA LEU A 119 3.20 -8.83 4.69
C LEU A 119 3.70 -7.39 4.73
N PHE A 120 3.29 -6.62 5.73
CA PHE A 120 3.77 -5.24 5.88
C PHE A 120 5.27 -5.23 6.14
N SER A 121 5.76 -6.12 7.00
CA SER A 121 7.19 -6.27 7.29
C SER A 121 7.98 -6.71 6.07
N GLN A 122 7.46 -7.69 5.32
CA GLN A 122 8.06 -8.15 4.06
C GLN A 122 8.09 -7.04 3.00
N THR A 123 7.02 -6.24 2.88
CA THR A 123 6.94 -5.13 1.91
C THR A 123 7.97 -4.05 2.22
N VAL A 124 8.11 -3.70 3.50
CA VAL A 124 9.10 -2.72 3.95
C VAL A 124 10.52 -3.25 3.72
N PHE A 125 10.78 -4.53 4.02
CA PHE A 125 12.05 -5.20 3.75
C PHE A 125 12.42 -5.19 2.27
N LEU A 126 11.50 -5.63 1.39
CA LEU A 126 11.71 -5.64 -0.06
C LEU A 126 11.91 -4.23 -0.63
N GLY A 127 11.17 -3.24 -0.11
CA GLY A 127 11.35 -1.85 -0.47
C GLY A 127 12.73 -1.31 -0.10
N TYR A 128 13.25 -1.69 1.07
CA TYR A 128 14.59 -1.33 1.50
C TYR A 128 15.69 -2.00 0.67
N GLU A 129 15.65 -3.32 0.50
CA GLU A 129 16.66 -4.06 -0.27
C GLU A 129 16.65 -3.68 -1.75
N SER A 130 15.52 -3.21 -2.28
CA SER A 130 15.42 -2.70 -3.65
C SER A 130 15.82 -1.22 -3.79
N GLY A 131 16.22 -0.55 -2.70
CA GLY A 131 16.60 0.87 -2.69
C GLY A 131 15.43 1.86 -2.86
N TYR A 132 14.17 1.39 -2.74
CA TYR A 132 12.98 2.26 -2.83
C TYR A 132 12.61 2.91 -1.48
N ILE A 133 13.06 2.33 -0.36
CA ILE A 133 12.84 2.83 0.99
C ILE A 133 14.20 3.07 1.62
N ASP A 134 14.44 4.30 2.07
CA ASP A 134 15.64 4.64 2.83
C ASP A 134 15.29 4.73 4.33
N PHE A 135 15.97 3.91 5.15
CA PHE A 135 15.79 3.92 6.61
C PHE A 135 16.57 5.04 7.32
N GLU A 136 17.40 5.82 6.62
CA GLU A 136 18.13 6.95 7.24
C GLU A 136 17.21 7.97 7.92
N THR A 137 15.93 8.02 7.53
CA THR A 137 14.94 8.98 8.05
C THR A 137 13.90 8.36 8.99
N VAL A 138 13.91 7.03 9.19
CA VAL A 138 12.92 6.34 10.05
C VAL A 138 13.54 6.08 11.42
N SER A 139 13.62 7.12 12.24
CA SER A 139 13.93 6.98 13.66
C SER A 139 12.69 6.50 14.42
N ILE A 140 12.67 5.24 14.83
CA ILE A 140 11.85 4.77 15.94
C ILE A 140 12.74 4.84 17.17
N ASP A 141 12.48 5.84 18.01
CA ASP A 141 13.08 5.96 19.35
C ASP A 141 14.62 5.77 19.39
N GLY A 142 15.35 6.67 18.73
CA GLY A 142 16.81 6.78 18.83
C GLY A 142 17.65 5.69 18.14
N THR A 143 17.04 4.63 17.58
CA THR A 143 17.81 3.58 16.90
C THR A 143 18.04 3.96 15.44
N LYS A 144 19.25 4.44 15.13
CA LYS A 144 19.70 4.68 13.76
C LYS A 144 20.11 3.35 13.12
N ILE A 145 19.30 2.84 12.20
CA ILE A 145 19.73 1.77 11.30
C ILE A 145 20.70 2.43 10.31
N LYS A 146 21.99 2.12 10.40
CA LYS A 146 22.97 2.58 9.40
C LYS A 146 22.76 1.79 8.12
N ALA A 147 22.14 2.43 7.13
CA ALA A 147 21.99 1.89 5.79
C ALA A 147 23.26 2.22 4.98
N ASN A 148 24.16 1.25 4.80
CA ASN A 148 25.16 1.37 3.74
C ASN A 148 24.55 0.77 2.48
N ALA A 149 23.96 1.62 1.62
CA ALA A 149 23.40 1.21 0.34
C ALA A 149 24.51 1.01 -0.70
N ASN A 150 25.42 0.06 -0.46
CA ASN A 150 26.34 -0.41 -1.48
C ASN A 150 25.70 -1.61 -2.20
N PRO A 151 25.39 -1.52 -3.50
CA PRO A 151 24.89 -2.65 -4.30
C PRO A 151 25.82 -3.87 -4.28
N ASP A 152 27.11 -3.67 -3.95
CA ASP A 152 28.13 -4.73 -3.85
C ASP A 152 28.27 -5.33 -2.43
N ASP A 153 27.53 -4.84 -1.42
CA ASP A 153 27.49 -5.45 -0.08
C ASP A 153 26.42 -6.55 -0.04
N ILE A 154 26.61 -7.56 -0.89
CA ILE A 154 25.94 -8.86 -0.74
C ILE A 154 26.54 -9.49 0.52
N GLY A 155 26.06 -9.02 1.66
CA GLY A 155 26.53 -9.47 2.96
C GLY A 155 26.34 -10.96 3.16
N ASP A 156 27.12 -11.52 4.08
CA ASP A 156 26.93 -12.87 4.60
C ASP A 156 25.47 -13.12 5.03
N LEU A 157 25.00 -14.38 5.00
CA LEU A 157 23.61 -14.72 5.32
C LEU A 157 23.20 -14.17 6.70
N GLU A 158 24.11 -14.25 7.67
CA GLU A 158 23.92 -13.68 9.02
C GLU A 158 23.64 -12.17 9.00
N LYS A 159 24.27 -11.40 8.10
CA LYS A 159 24.02 -9.96 7.97
C LYS A 159 22.64 -9.67 7.36
N PHE A 160 22.14 -10.54 6.48
CA PHE A 160 20.79 -10.43 5.94
C PHE A 160 19.75 -10.76 7.01
N GLU A 161 19.96 -11.82 7.78
CA GLU A 161 19.09 -12.22 8.89
C GLU A 161 19.00 -11.12 9.97
N LEU A 162 20.14 -10.53 10.35
CA LEU A 162 20.17 -9.42 11.31
C LEU A 162 19.41 -8.19 10.80
N ARG A 163 19.54 -7.87 9.51
CA ARG A 163 18.78 -6.76 8.89
C ARG A 163 17.29 -7.04 8.86
N LEU A 164 16.90 -8.27 8.47
CA LEU A 164 15.51 -8.71 8.47
C LEU A 164 14.90 -8.57 9.87
N GLU A 165 15.59 -9.06 10.90
CA GLU A 165 15.11 -8.97 12.29
C GLU A 165 14.92 -7.51 12.75
N GLN A 166 15.83 -6.61 12.38
CA GLN A 166 15.70 -5.19 12.69
C GLN A 166 14.51 -4.55 11.96
N ILE A 167 14.36 -4.86 10.68
CA ILE A 167 13.27 -4.33 9.84
C ILE A 167 11.93 -4.84 10.35
N GLU A 168 11.81 -6.12 10.70
CA GLU A 168 10.60 -6.68 11.30
C GLU A 168 10.22 -5.97 12.60
N LYS A 169 11.17 -5.74 13.51
CA LYS A 169 10.90 -5.00 14.76
C LYS A 169 10.36 -3.61 14.48
N VAL A 170 11.00 -2.86 13.59
CA VAL A 170 10.59 -1.50 13.20
C VAL A 170 9.22 -1.52 12.51
N SER A 171 9.00 -2.47 11.61
CA SER A 171 7.78 -2.61 10.82
C SER A 171 6.59 -2.97 11.70
N LYS A 172 6.76 -3.85 12.69
CA LYS A 172 5.73 -4.21 13.67
C LYS A 172 5.28 -3.00 14.49
N VAL A 173 6.21 -2.20 14.99
CA VAL A 173 5.88 -0.97 15.73
C VAL A 173 5.10 0.01 14.84
N LYS A 174 5.58 0.23 13.60
CA LYS A 174 4.88 1.12 12.65
C LYS A 174 3.51 0.60 12.26
N PHE A 175 3.36 -0.71 12.11
CA PHE A 175 2.08 -1.33 11.82
C PHE A 175 1.08 -1.12 12.96
N GLN A 176 1.52 -1.28 14.22
CA GLN A 176 0.67 -1.02 15.39
C GLN A 176 0.28 0.46 15.52
N GLU A 177 1.20 1.38 15.25
CA GLU A 177 0.91 2.81 15.19
C GLU A 177 -0.13 3.12 14.10
N TRP A 178 0.06 2.51 12.92
CA TRP A 178 -0.86 2.64 11.81
C TRP A 178 -2.25 2.12 12.17
N GLU A 179 -2.37 0.93 12.73
CA GLU A 179 -3.64 0.32 13.09
C GLU A 179 -4.45 1.21 14.05
N LYS A 180 -3.80 1.77 15.07
CA LYS A 180 -4.41 2.72 16.01
C LYS A 180 -4.89 4.00 15.33
N SER A 181 -4.24 4.40 14.24
CA SER A 181 -4.56 5.63 13.50
C SER A 181 -5.60 5.43 12.40
N ALA A 182 -5.82 4.19 11.97
CA ALA A 182 -6.49 3.92 10.71
C ALA A 182 -8.01 4.12 10.74
N ASP A 183 -8.60 4.09 11.93
CA ASP A 183 -10.01 4.43 12.20
C ASP A 183 -10.22 5.90 12.56
N MET A 184 -9.15 6.70 12.63
CA MET A 184 -9.23 8.13 12.93
C MET A 184 -9.58 8.93 11.67
N ASP A 185 -10.36 9.99 11.83
CA ASP A 185 -10.70 10.90 10.72
C ASP A 185 -9.50 11.82 10.37
N ARG A 186 -9.46 12.30 9.12
CA ARG A 186 -8.38 13.12 8.56
C ARG A 186 -8.03 14.36 9.41
N SER A 187 -9.02 14.94 10.09
CA SER A 187 -8.84 16.06 11.03
C SER A 187 -8.02 15.64 12.24
N GLN A 188 -8.36 14.51 12.85
CA GLN A 188 -7.69 13.96 14.04
C GLN A 188 -6.25 13.50 13.74
N ILE A 189 -5.99 13.05 12.52
CA ILE A 189 -4.66 12.63 12.07
C ILE A 189 -3.70 13.82 11.91
N ARG A 190 -4.18 14.96 11.39
CA ARG A 190 -3.35 16.18 11.22
C ARG A 190 -2.86 16.74 12.54
N ASP A 191 -3.68 16.67 13.59
CA ASP A 191 -3.33 17.19 14.91
C ASP A 191 -2.31 16.28 15.61
N LYS A 192 -2.36 14.96 15.38
CA LYS A 192 -1.42 13.99 15.95
C LYS A 192 -0.02 14.03 15.34
N ARG A 193 0.11 14.49 14.08
CA ARG A 193 1.41 14.63 13.38
C ARG A 193 2.13 15.95 13.68
N LYS A 194 1.47 16.89 14.36
CA LYS A 194 2.03 18.20 14.76
C LYS A 194 2.62 18.21 16.18
N ASN A 195 2.34 17.16 16.95
CA ASN A 195 2.92 16.91 18.27
C ASN A 195 3.96 15.80 18.17
#